data_AF-D7F8W9-F1
#
_entry.id   AF-D7F8W9-F1
#
_cell.length_a   1.000
_cell.length_b   1.000
_cell.length_c   1.000
_cell.angle_alpha   90.00
_cell.angle_beta   90.00
_cell.angle_gamma   90.00
#
_symmetry.space_group_name_H-M   'P 1'
#
loop_
_entity.id
_entity.type
_entity.pdbx_description
1 polymer ?
#
loop_
_entity_poly.entity_id
_entity_poly.type
_entity_poly.pdbx_seq_one_letter_code
_entity_poly.pdbx_strand_id
1 'polypeptide(L)'
;YTGLVADLMPNIRAMKYSGLFMHNFTGGSAFMKKVYSSVHLVFLLMQFTFILVNMALNAEEVNELSGNTITTLFFTHCITKFIYLAVNQKNFYTLNIWNQVNTHPLFAESDARYHSIALAKMRKLFFLVMLTTVASATAWTTITFFGDSVKMVVDHETNSSIPVEIPRLPIKSFYPWNASHGMFYMISFAFQIYYVLFSMIHSNLCDVMFCSWLIFACEQLQHLKGIMKPLMELSASLDTYKADWGAQFRAPSTLQSFGGNGGGGNGLVNGANPNGLTKKQEMMVRSAIKYWVERHKHVVLVAAIGDTYGAALLLHMLTSTIKLTLLAYHATKINGVNVYAVLGAVVTYFMVLV
;
A
#
# COMPACT_ATOMS: atom_id res chain seq x y z
N TYR A 1 12.02 -10.73 -13.35
CA TYR A 1 10.67 -10.18 -13.17
C TYR A 1 10.52 -8.98 -14.08
N THR A 2 9.34 -8.77 -14.64
CA THR A 2 9.01 -7.64 -15.53
C THR A 2 7.89 -6.81 -14.90
N GLY A 3 7.70 -5.59 -15.38
CA GLY A 3 6.60 -4.72 -14.94
C GLY A 3 6.64 -4.35 -13.46
N LEU A 4 5.45 -4.14 -12.89
CA LEU A 4 5.24 -3.66 -11.52
C LEU A 4 5.87 -4.58 -10.44
N VAL A 5 5.99 -5.88 -10.71
CA VAL A 5 6.68 -6.82 -9.80
C VAL A 5 8.16 -6.47 -9.64
N ALA A 6 8.82 -6.02 -10.72
CA ALA A 6 10.22 -5.61 -10.66
C ALA A 6 10.39 -4.30 -9.86
N ASP A 7 9.43 -3.39 -10.00
CA ASP A 7 9.42 -2.10 -9.30
C ASP A 7 9.28 -2.26 -7.79
N LEU A 8 8.42 -3.19 -7.36
CA LEU A 8 8.16 -3.52 -5.96
C LEU A 8 9.10 -4.58 -5.37
N MET A 9 10.15 -4.97 -6.09
CA MET A 9 11.02 -6.06 -5.67
C MET A 9 11.64 -5.86 -4.27
N PRO A 10 12.06 -4.64 -3.85
CA PRO A 10 12.53 -4.42 -2.48
C PRO A 10 11.48 -4.79 -1.42
N ASN A 11 10.22 -4.42 -1.64
CA ASN A 11 9.11 -4.72 -0.75
C ASN A 11 8.79 -6.22 -0.75
N ILE A 12 8.66 -6.84 -1.93
CA ILE A 12 8.37 -8.28 -2.06
C ILE A 12 9.48 -9.13 -1.42
N ARG A 13 10.75 -8.73 -1.55
CA ARG A 13 11.87 -9.41 -0.87
C ARG A 13 11.77 -9.26 0.65
N ALA A 14 11.44 -8.07 1.15
CA ALA A 14 11.24 -7.85 2.59
C ALA A 14 10.07 -8.69 3.13
N MET A 15 8.95 -8.79 2.40
CA MET A 15 7.83 -9.67 2.73
C MET A 15 8.24 -11.15 2.77
N LYS A 16 9.07 -11.59 1.82
CA LYS A 16 9.61 -12.96 1.83
C LYS A 16 10.48 -13.21 3.06
N TYR A 17 11.42 -12.32 3.34
CA TYR A 17 12.37 -12.49 4.45
C TYR A 17 11.71 -12.34 5.81
N SER A 18 10.63 -11.57 5.92
CA SER A 18 9.87 -11.48 7.15
C SER A 18 9.02 -12.73 7.41
N GLY A 19 8.76 -13.56 6.39
CA GLY A 19 8.00 -14.80 6.52
C GLY A 19 6.54 -14.71 6.07
N LEU A 20 6.12 -13.63 5.41
CA LEU A 20 4.79 -13.53 4.82
C LEU A 20 4.61 -14.55 3.69
N PHE A 21 3.36 -15.00 3.52
CA PHE A 21 2.97 -16.00 2.51
C PHE A 21 2.99 -15.43 1.08
N MET A 22 4.18 -15.09 0.55
CA MET A 22 4.38 -14.55 -0.79
C MET A 22 5.37 -15.42 -1.60
N HIS A 23 4.94 -16.63 -1.95
CA HIS A 23 5.83 -17.68 -2.45
C HIS A 23 6.12 -17.63 -3.95
N ASN A 24 5.22 -17.05 -4.74
CA ASN A 24 5.25 -17.12 -6.21
C ASN A 24 6.17 -16.10 -6.88
N PHE A 25 6.49 -14.99 -6.20
CA PHE A 25 7.35 -13.93 -6.74
C PHE A 25 8.82 -14.08 -6.35
N THR A 26 9.22 -15.27 -5.87
CA THR A 26 10.57 -15.51 -5.35
C THR A 26 11.07 -16.89 -5.78
N GLY A 27 12.36 -17.00 -6.12
CA GLY A 27 12.99 -18.29 -6.47
C GLY A 27 13.24 -19.19 -5.25
N GLY A 28 13.47 -20.48 -5.49
CA GLY A 28 13.81 -21.51 -4.49
C GLY A 28 12.69 -22.52 -4.20
N SER A 29 12.99 -23.57 -3.43
CA SER A 29 12.07 -24.66 -3.09
C SER A 29 10.78 -24.14 -2.45
N ALA A 30 9.62 -24.47 -3.04
CA ALA A 30 8.31 -24.05 -2.55
C ALA A 30 8.00 -24.62 -1.16
N PHE A 31 8.49 -25.83 -0.87
CA PHE A 31 8.28 -26.50 0.42
C PHE A 31 8.95 -25.73 1.57
N MET A 32 10.24 -25.41 1.44
CA MET A 32 10.99 -24.73 2.49
C MET A 32 10.42 -23.35 2.83
N LYS A 33 9.91 -22.62 1.82
CA LYS A 33 9.27 -21.32 2.04
C LYS A 33 7.96 -21.45 2.82
N LYS A 34 7.14 -22.45 2.49
CA LYS A 34 5.89 -22.72 3.21
C LYS A 34 6.15 -23.10 4.66
N VAL A 35 7.16 -23.94 4.92
CA VAL A 35 7.56 -24.30 6.29
C VAL A 35 8.00 -23.05 7.05
N TYR A 36 8.89 -22.24 6.46
CA TYR A 36 9.38 -21.01 7.09
C TYR A 36 8.23 -20.04 7.46
N SER A 37 7.33 -19.76 6.53
CA SER A 37 6.16 -18.90 6.77
C SER A 37 5.19 -19.49 7.80
N SER A 38 5.02 -20.82 7.81
CA SER A 38 4.14 -21.49 8.77
C SER A 38 4.73 -21.42 10.19
N VAL A 39 6.04 -21.55 10.35
CA VAL A 39 6.71 -21.39 11.66
C VAL A 39 6.51 -19.97 12.20
N HIS A 40 6.66 -18.95 11.35
CA HIS A 40 6.42 -17.55 11.73
C HIS A 40 4.96 -17.35 12.17
N LEU A 41 4.01 -17.90 11.42
CA LEU A 41 2.59 -17.85 11.80
C LEU A 41 2.34 -18.50 13.17
N VAL A 42 2.90 -19.68 13.42
CA VAL A 42 2.73 -20.40 14.69
C VAL A 42 3.28 -19.58 15.86
N PHE A 43 4.46 -18.97 15.71
CA PHE A 43 5.04 -18.12 16.75
C PHE A 43 4.20 -16.87 17.02
N LEU A 44 3.68 -16.22 15.97
CA LEU A 44 2.79 -15.08 16.14
C LEU A 44 1.47 -15.46 16.83
N LEU A 45 0.84 -16.56 16.40
CA LEU A 45 -0.42 -17.03 17.00
C LEU A 45 -0.24 -17.49 18.45
N MET A 46 0.90 -18.14 18.76
CA MET A 46 1.23 -18.55 20.12
C MET A 46 1.32 -17.34 21.05
N GLN A 47 2.13 -16.33 20.70
CA GLN A 47 2.25 -15.12 21.52
C GLN A 47 0.93 -14.35 21.60
N PHE A 48 0.18 -14.27 20.51
CA PHE A 48 -1.14 -13.63 20.51
C PHE A 48 -2.11 -14.33 21.48
N THR A 49 -2.09 -15.66 21.54
CA THR A 49 -2.90 -16.44 22.49
C THR A 49 -2.47 -16.15 23.94
N PHE A 50 -1.18 -16.03 24.21
CA PHE A 50 -0.67 -15.66 25.53
C PHE A 50 -1.12 -14.26 25.99
N ILE A 51 -1.26 -13.32 25.06
CA ILE A 51 -1.83 -11.99 25.33
C ILE A 51 -3.33 -12.09 25.63
N LEU A 52 -4.08 -12.89 24.86
CA LEU A 52 -5.52 -13.11 25.08
C LEU A 52 -5.81 -13.77 26.43
N VAL A 53 -5.03 -14.79 26.80
CA VAL A 53 -5.16 -15.44 28.12
C VAL A 53 -4.84 -14.44 29.24
N ASN A 54 -3.82 -13.61 29.08
CA ASN A 54 -3.52 -12.55 30.05
C ASN A 54 -4.67 -11.57 30.22
N MET A 55 -5.32 -11.18 29.12
CA MET A 55 -6.49 -10.31 29.15
C MET A 55 -7.66 -10.97 29.89
N ALA A 56 -7.90 -12.26 29.64
CA ALA A 56 -8.98 -13.01 30.29
C ALA A 56 -8.75 -13.17 31.80
N LEU A 57 -7.51 -13.44 32.22
CA LEU A 57 -7.16 -13.61 33.64
C LEU A 57 -7.20 -12.29 34.43
N ASN A 58 -6.99 -11.15 33.76
CA ASN A 58 -6.96 -9.82 34.38
C ASN A 58 -8.22 -9.00 34.07
N ALA A 59 -9.34 -9.66 33.79
CA ALA A 59 -10.58 -8.99 33.37
C ALA A 59 -11.28 -8.19 34.49
N GLU A 60 -10.93 -8.44 35.75
CA GLU A 60 -11.60 -7.83 36.91
C GLU A 60 -11.24 -6.36 37.10
N GLU A 61 -10.04 -5.94 36.71
CA GLU A 61 -9.59 -4.55 36.85
C GLU A 61 -9.74 -3.78 35.54
N VAL A 62 -10.61 -2.76 35.52
CA VAL A 62 -10.95 -1.99 34.30
C VAL A 62 -9.73 -1.32 33.65
N ASN A 63 -8.77 -0.86 34.46
CA ASN A 63 -7.55 -0.21 33.97
C ASN A 63 -6.65 -1.19 33.22
N GLU A 64 -6.41 -2.37 33.80
CA GLU A 64 -5.60 -3.42 33.20
C GLU A 64 -6.33 -4.09 32.02
N LEU A 65 -7.64 -4.31 32.14
CA LEU A 65 -8.46 -4.84 31.04
C LEU A 65 -8.40 -3.93 29.82
N SER A 66 -8.60 -2.62 29.99
CA SER A 66 -8.55 -1.67 28.87
C SER A 66 -7.14 -1.55 28.27
N GLY A 67 -6.09 -1.57 29.09
CA GLY A 67 -4.69 -1.58 28.62
C GLY A 67 -4.37 -2.84 27.79
N ASN A 68 -4.69 -4.03 28.32
CA ASN A 68 -4.50 -5.30 27.61
C ASN A 68 -5.38 -5.41 26.35
N THR A 69 -6.57 -4.80 26.36
CA THR A 69 -7.45 -4.72 25.18
C THR A 69 -6.80 -3.89 24.07
N ILE A 70 -6.20 -2.74 24.39
CA ILE A 70 -5.48 -1.92 23.40
C ILE A 70 -4.33 -2.72 22.78
N THR A 71 -3.53 -3.41 23.60
CA THR A 71 -2.42 -4.25 23.11
C THR A 71 -2.91 -5.40 22.23
N THR A 72 -4.01 -6.05 22.61
CA THR A 72 -4.63 -7.11 21.81
C THR A 72 -5.13 -6.57 20.46
N LEU A 73 -5.86 -5.47 20.46
CA LEU A 73 -6.35 -4.81 19.23
C LEU A 73 -5.18 -4.34 18.35
N PHE A 74 -4.10 -3.85 18.96
CA PHE A 74 -2.89 -3.45 18.24
C PHE A 74 -2.34 -4.62 17.41
N PHE A 75 -2.06 -5.76 18.04
CA PHE A 75 -1.49 -6.92 17.34
C PHE A 75 -2.51 -7.68 16.46
N THR A 76 -3.81 -7.47 16.66
CA THR A 76 -4.86 -8.03 15.78
C THR A 76 -4.69 -7.58 14.32
N HIS A 77 -4.18 -6.37 14.06
CA HIS A 77 -3.87 -5.90 12.70
C HIS A 77 -2.87 -6.80 11.98
N CYS A 78 -1.82 -7.23 12.68
CA CYS A 78 -0.81 -8.12 12.10
C CYS A 78 -1.45 -9.48 11.77
N ILE A 79 -2.14 -10.08 12.72
CA ILE A 79 -2.72 -11.43 12.55
C ILE A 79 -3.75 -11.45 11.41
N THR A 80 -4.65 -10.47 11.38
CA THR A 80 -5.67 -10.36 10.33
C THR A 80 -5.04 -10.20 8.96
N LYS A 81 -4.07 -9.30 8.78
CA LYS A 81 -3.36 -9.09 7.50
C LYS A 81 -2.54 -10.31 7.07
N PHE A 82 -1.89 -10.99 8.01
CA PHE A 82 -1.10 -12.19 7.74
C PHE A 82 -1.98 -13.33 7.20
N ILE A 83 -3.11 -13.59 7.86
CA ILE A 83 -4.09 -14.60 7.44
C ILE A 83 -4.76 -14.17 6.13
N TYR A 84 -5.13 -12.89 6.00
CA TYR A 84 -5.75 -12.36 4.78
C TYR A 84 -4.86 -12.56 3.56
N LEU A 85 -3.56 -12.26 3.67
CA LEU A 85 -2.61 -12.50 2.60
C LEU A 85 -2.50 -14.00 2.25
N ALA A 86 -2.55 -14.88 3.26
CA ALA A 86 -2.50 -16.33 3.06
C ALA A 86 -3.73 -16.88 2.30
N VAL A 87 -4.92 -16.35 2.61
CA VAL A 87 -6.18 -16.78 1.97
C VAL A 87 -6.32 -16.18 0.58
N ASN A 88 -5.97 -14.89 0.41
CA ASN A 88 -6.19 -14.13 -0.83
C ASN A 88 -4.98 -14.10 -1.76
N GLN A 89 -4.02 -15.03 -1.64
CA GLN A 89 -2.82 -15.10 -2.49
C GLN A 89 -3.12 -15.00 -3.98
N LYS A 90 -4.26 -15.56 -4.43
CA LYS A 90 -4.69 -15.51 -5.84
C LYS A 90 -4.94 -14.09 -6.33
N ASN A 91 -5.55 -13.25 -5.50
CA ASN A 91 -5.88 -11.87 -5.85
C ASN A 91 -4.63 -10.99 -5.81
N PHE A 92 -3.61 -11.34 -5.02
CA PHE A 92 -2.31 -10.65 -5.06
C PHE A 92 -1.52 -10.89 -6.36
N TYR A 93 -1.91 -11.85 -7.21
CA TYR A 93 -1.37 -11.97 -8.57
C TYR A 93 -1.78 -10.83 -9.51
N THR A 94 -2.68 -9.96 -9.08
CA THR A 94 -3.03 -8.69 -9.75
C THR A 94 -1.78 -7.82 -10.02
N LEU A 95 -0.68 -8.03 -9.31
CA LEU A 95 0.65 -7.48 -9.63
C LEU A 95 1.09 -7.72 -11.07
N ASN A 96 0.73 -8.88 -11.64
CA ASN A 96 1.12 -9.28 -12.99
C ASN A 96 0.34 -8.56 -14.09
N ILE A 97 -0.71 -7.82 -13.76
CA ILE A 97 -1.51 -7.12 -14.78
C ILE A 97 -0.66 -6.06 -15.48
N TRP A 98 0.28 -5.46 -14.76
CA TRP A 98 1.24 -4.50 -15.30
C TRP A 98 2.45 -5.14 -15.98
N ASN A 99 2.41 -6.43 -16.33
CA ASN A 99 3.48 -7.08 -17.09
C ASN A 99 3.35 -6.82 -18.60
N GLN A 100 2.15 -6.50 -19.09
CA GLN A 100 1.87 -6.21 -20.50
C GLN A 100 1.37 -4.78 -20.64
N VAL A 101 2.31 -3.85 -20.56
CA VAL A 101 2.02 -2.43 -20.57
C VAL A 101 1.91 -1.93 -22.02
N ASN A 102 0.81 -1.26 -22.35
CA ASN A 102 0.67 -0.60 -23.65
C ASN A 102 1.72 0.51 -23.79
N THR A 103 2.40 0.63 -24.93
CA THR A 103 3.39 1.68 -25.17
C THR A 103 3.13 2.33 -26.52
N HIS A 104 3.32 3.64 -26.59
CA HIS A 104 3.22 4.40 -27.83
C HIS A 104 4.50 5.20 -28.02
N PRO A 105 5.22 5.06 -29.15
CA PRO A 105 6.53 5.70 -29.35
C PRO A 105 6.53 7.21 -29.09
N LEU A 106 5.45 7.92 -29.47
CA LEU A 106 5.29 9.36 -29.26
C LEU A 106 5.24 9.77 -27.78
N PHE A 107 4.79 8.88 -26.89
CA PHE A 107 4.58 9.19 -25.47
C PHE A 107 5.50 8.40 -24.55
N ALA A 108 6.42 7.62 -25.11
CA ALA A 108 7.32 6.75 -24.37
C ALA A 108 8.24 7.52 -23.40
N GLU A 109 8.69 8.71 -23.79
CA GLU A 109 9.50 9.58 -22.92
C GLU A 109 8.70 10.06 -21.69
N SER A 110 7.45 10.47 -21.90
CA SER A 110 6.56 10.88 -20.82
C SER A 110 6.25 9.70 -19.89
N ASP A 111 5.98 8.51 -20.45
CA ASP A 111 5.72 7.30 -19.66
C ASP A 111 6.95 6.93 -18.80
N ALA A 112 8.15 6.93 -19.39
CA ALA A 112 9.40 6.67 -18.67
C ALA A 112 9.64 7.68 -17.54
N ARG A 113 9.36 8.98 -17.78
CA ARG A 113 9.48 10.02 -16.77
C ARG A 113 8.57 9.75 -15.57
N TYR A 114 7.25 9.58 -15.78
CA TYR A 114 6.31 9.36 -14.67
C TYR A 114 6.52 8.01 -13.99
N HIS A 115 6.94 6.98 -14.73
CA HIS A 115 7.34 5.69 -14.16
C HIS A 115 8.53 5.83 -13.21
N SER A 116 9.57 6.59 -13.59
CA SER A 116 10.73 6.84 -12.72
C SER A 116 10.36 7.62 -11.44
N ILE A 117 9.41 8.56 -11.54
CA ILE A 117 8.89 9.34 -10.40
C ILE A 117 8.10 8.43 -9.46
N ALA A 118 7.24 7.57 -10.00
CA ALA A 118 6.50 6.57 -9.21
C ALA A 118 7.47 5.67 -8.45
N LEU A 119 8.50 5.15 -9.14
CA LEU A 119 9.55 4.33 -8.54
C LEU A 119 10.27 5.03 -7.39
N ALA A 120 10.65 6.29 -7.57
CA ALA A 120 11.31 7.08 -6.52
C ALA A 120 10.40 7.25 -5.30
N LYS A 121 9.12 7.57 -5.50
CA LYS A 121 8.12 7.73 -4.43
C LYS A 121 7.84 6.42 -3.69
N MET A 122 7.65 5.32 -4.41
CA MET A 122 7.43 3.98 -3.82
C MET A 122 8.63 3.53 -2.97
N ARG A 123 9.87 3.71 -3.47
CA ARG A 123 11.07 3.37 -2.70
C ARG A 123 11.24 4.25 -1.48
N LYS A 124 11.00 5.56 -1.60
CA LYS A 124 11.05 6.50 -0.48
C LYS A 124 10.05 6.13 0.61
N LEU A 125 8.81 5.81 0.22
CA LEU A 125 7.78 5.33 1.14
C LEU A 125 8.24 4.06 1.89
N PHE A 126 8.74 3.07 1.15
CA PHE A 126 9.22 1.82 1.74
C PHE A 126 10.31 2.06 2.79
N PHE A 127 11.36 2.83 2.45
CA PHE A 127 12.44 3.10 3.40
C PHE A 127 11.97 3.87 4.63
N LEU A 128 11.10 4.88 4.43
CA LEU A 128 10.56 5.68 5.54
C LEU A 128 9.78 4.79 6.50
N VAL A 129 8.82 4.00 5.99
CA VAL A 129 7.96 3.16 6.83
C VAL A 129 8.75 2.04 7.51
N MET A 130 9.70 1.41 6.82
CA MET A 130 10.51 0.36 7.43
C MET A 130 11.44 0.91 8.53
N LEU A 131 12.05 2.07 8.31
CA LEU A 131 12.89 2.73 9.31
C LEU A 131 12.08 3.12 10.54
N THR A 132 10.90 3.72 10.36
CA THR A 132 10.03 4.06 11.49
C THR A 132 9.54 2.83 12.22
N THR A 133 9.25 1.73 11.51
CA THR A 133 8.86 0.45 12.14
C THR A 133 9.93 -0.08 13.08
N VAL A 134 11.20 -0.11 12.63
CA VAL A 134 12.33 -0.57 13.45
C VAL A 134 12.60 0.38 14.62
N ALA A 135 12.47 1.69 14.39
CA ALA A 135 12.60 2.69 15.44
C ALA A 135 11.51 2.52 16.51
N SER A 136 10.26 2.28 16.11
CA SER A 136 9.14 2.05 17.03
C SER A 136 9.30 0.74 17.81
N ALA A 137 9.77 -0.35 17.18
CA ALA A 137 10.03 -1.61 17.88
C ALA A 137 11.16 -1.48 18.91
N THR A 138 12.24 -0.76 18.55
CA THR A 138 13.33 -0.43 19.47
C THR A 138 12.82 0.44 20.61
N ALA A 139 12.02 1.47 20.33
CA ALA A 139 11.48 2.36 21.35
C ALA A 139 10.54 1.60 22.32
N TRP A 140 9.69 0.70 21.82
CA TRP A 140 8.84 -0.16 22.66
C TRP A 140 9.67 -1.03 23.62
N THR A 141 10.74 -1.64 23.10
CA THR A 141 11.66 -2.47 23.88
C THR A 141 12.39 -1.64 24.93
N THR A 142 12.86 -0.45 24.57
CA THR A 142 13.58 0.46 25.47
C THR A 142 12.69 0.95 26.61
N ILE A 143 11.44 1.36 26.32
CA ILE A 143 10.48 1.82 27.34
C ILE A 143 10.21 0.75 28.39
N THR A 144 10.29 -0.54 28.03
CA THR A 144 10.08 -1.67 28.96
C THR A 144 11.04 -1.64 30.16
N PHE A 145 12.25 -1.10 29.99
CA PHE A 145 13.25 -1.03 31.05
C PHE A 145 13.10 0.19 31.97
N PHE A 146 12.20 1.13 31.62
CA PHE A 146 11.97 2.36 32.36
C PHE A 146 10.59 2.31 33.04
N GLY A 147 10.59 2.21 34.36
CA GLY A 147 9.38 2.19 35.19
C GLY A 147 9.37 1.04 36.20
N ASP A 148 8.50 1.16 37.19
CA ASP A 148 8.29 0.10 38.18
C ASP A 148 7.39 -0.99 37.60
N SER A 149 7.78 -2.26 37.80
CA SER A 149 7.09 -3.42 37.24
C SER A 149 6.19 -4.05 38.30
N VAL A 150 5.24 -3.25 38.79
CA VAL A 150 4.32 -3.64 39.85
C VAL A 150 2.90 -3.48 39.34
N LYS A 151 2.09 -4.52 39.50
CA LYS A 151 0.64 -4.48 39.28
C LYS A 151 -0.06 -4.33 40.64
N MET A 152 -1.05 -3.46 40.73
CA MET A 152 -1.90 -3.39 41.93
C MET A 152 -3.05 -4.39 41.76
N VAL A 153 -3.10 -5.43 42.60
CA VAL A 153 -4.21 -6.39 42.60
C VAL A 153 -5.10 -6.08 43.80
N VAL A 154 -6.41 -5.94 43.58
CA VAL A 154 -7.38 -5.80 44.67
C VAL A 154 -7.63 -7.19 45.26
N ASP A 155 -7.35 -7.35 46.54
CA ASP A 155 -7.69 -8.57 47.26
C ASP A 155 -9.18 -8.58 47.62
N HIS A 156 -9.89 -9.63 47.20
CA HIS A 156 -11.34 -9.77 47.40
C HIS A 156 -11.72 -10.07 48.86
N GLU A 157 -10.78 -10.53 49.70
CA GLU A 157 -11.05 -10.80 51.11
C GLU A 157 -10.83 -9.58 52.01
N THR A 158 -9.82 -8.75 51.70
CA THR A 158 -9.47 -7.57 52.52
C THR A 158 -9.82 -6.23 51.87
N ASN A 159 -10.30 -6.23 50.62
CA ASN A 159 -10.60 -5.06 49.80
C ASN A 159 -9.44 -4.05 49.71
N SER A 160 -8.21 -4.54 49.90
CA SER A 160 -6.98 -3.75 49.89
C SER A 160 -6.18 -4.00 48.62
N SER A 161 -5.51 -2.96 48.09
CA SER A 161 -4.69 -3.09 46.88
C SER A 161 -3.28 -3.54 47.24
N ILE A 162 -2.93 -4.76 46.89
CA ILE A 162 -1.60 -5.34 47.14
C ILE A 162 -0.74 -5.19 45.87
N PRO A 163 0.47 -4.59 45.96
CA PRO A 163 1.41 -4.56 44.86
C PRO A 163 1.99 -5.96 44.60
N VAL A 164 1.73 -6.52 43.42
CA VAL A 164 2.32 -7.77 42.93
C VAL A 164 3.36 -7.46 41.87
N GLU A 165 4.58 -7.97 42.05
CA GLU A 165 5.64 -7.83 41.06
C GLU A 165 5.31 -8.62 39.80
N ILE A 166 5.40 -7.96 38.64
CA ILE A 166 5.19 -8.57 37.33
C ILE A 166 6.54 -8.69 36.60
N PRO A 167 6.71 -9.70 35.73
CA PRO A 167 7.93 -9.83 34.95
C PRO A 167 8.09 -8.64 33.99
N ARG A 168 9.29 -8.07 33.93
CA ARG A 168 9.65 -6.94 33.06
C ARG A 168 9.74 -7.35 31.60
N LEU A 169 8.59 -7.53 30.98
CA LEU A 169 8.46 -7.99 29.60
C LEU A 169 7.83 -6.89 28.71
N PRO A 170 8.25 -6.77 27.43
CA PRO A 170 7.72 -5.77 26.51
C PRO A 170 6.20 -5.78 26.36
N ILE A 171 5.59 -6.96 26.53
CA ILE A 171 4.15 -7.15 26.50
C ILE A 171 3.76 -7.94 27.75
N LYS A 172 2.77 -7.43 28.48
CA LYS A 172 2.11 -8.18 29.56
C LYS A 172 1.39 -9.38 28.93
N SER A 173 1.93 -10.58 29.12
CA SER A 173 1.37 -11.82 28.58
C SER A 173 1.51 -12.97 29.56
N PHE A 174 0.58 -13.92 29.50
CA PHE A 174 0.61 -15.12 30.31
C PHE A 174 1.56 -16.13 29.69
N TYR A 175 2.46 -16.69 30.50
CA TYR A 175 3.27 -17.84 30.10
C TYR A 175 2.97 -19.03 31.02
N PRO A 176 2.94 -20.25 30.47
CA PRO A 176 2.76 -21.45 31.30
C PRO A 176 4.00 -21.77 32.16
N TRP A 177 5.12 -21.07 31.94
CA TRP A 177 6.31 -21.13 32.78
C TRP A 177 6.51 -19.83 33.57
N ASN A 178 7.30 -19.90 34.65
CA ASN A 178 7.65 -18.73 35.44
C ASN A 178 8.64 -17.83 34.66
N ALA A 179 8.14 -16.71 34.15
CA ALA A 179 8.91 -15.74 33.39
C ALA A 179 9.49 -14.61 34.27
N SER A 180 9.44 -14.71 35.59
CA SER A 180 9.91 -13.65 36.50
C SER A 180 11.42 -13.67 36.69
N HIS A 181 12.07 -14.85 36.64
CA HIS A 181 13.49 -15.01 36.93
C HIS A 181 14.15 -16.11 36.08
N GLY A 182 15.48 -16.04 35.96
CA GLY A 182 16.30 -17.11 35.38
C GLY A 182 16.32 -17.18 33.85
N MET A 183 16.65 -18.36 33.31
CA MET A 183 16.84 -18.56 31.86
C MET A 183 15.53 -18.41 31.06
N PHE A 184 14.40 -18.79 31.65
CA PHE A 184 13.09 -18.66 31.01
C PHE A 184 12.65 -17.21 30.82
N TYR A 185 13.09 -16.28 31.68
CA TYR A 185 12.90 -14.85 31.46
C TYR A 185 13.61 -14.39 30.18
N MET A 186 14.90 -14.73 30.02
CA MET A 186 15.68 -14.31 28.85
C MET A 186 15.12 -14.86 27.53
N ILE A 187 14.63 -16.09 27.54
CA ILE A 187 13.97 -16.71 26.38
C ILE A 187 12.66 -15.97 26.05
N SER A 188 11.82 -15.71 27.06
CA SER A 188 10.54 -15.01 26.87
C SER A 188 10.76 -13.58 26.38
N PHE A 189 11.75 -12.89 26.93
CA PHE A 189 12.13 -11.54 26.53
C PHE A 189 12.60 -11.47 25.07
N ALA A 190 13.51 -12.37 24.67
CA ALA A 190 13.97 -12.45 23.28
C ALA A 190 12.83 -12.81 22.32
N PHE A 191 11.94 -13.73 22.72
CA PHE A 191 10.77 -14.09 21.94
C PHE A 191 9.79 -12.91 21.77
N GLN A 192 9.59 -12.09 22.80
CA GLN A 192 8.75 -10.90 22.70
C GLN A 192 9.37 -9.80 21.82
N ILE A 193 10.68 -9.58 21.87
CA ILE A 193 11.36 -8.66 20.92
C ILE A 193 11.13 -9.13 19.49
N TYR A 194 11.33 -10.42 19.23
CA TYR A 194 11.04 -11.01 17.93
C TYR A 194 9.57 -10.77 17.53
N TYR A 195 8.63 -11.04 18.44
CA TYR A 195 7.20 -10.86 18.18
C TYR A 195 6.85 -9.40 17.85
N VAL A 196 7.29 -8.42 18.65
CA VAL A 196 7.02 -6.99 18.42
C VAL A 196 7.59 -6.56 17.07
N LEU A 197 8.85 -6.90 16.78
CA LEU A 197 9.50 -6.51 15.54
C LEU A 197 8.80 -7.12 14.32
N PHE A 198 8.60 -8.44 14.31
CA PHE A 198 8.04 -9.12 13.15
C PHE A 198 6.55 -8.80 12.94
N SER A 199 5.77 -8.66 14.00
CA SER A 199 4.35 -8.30 13.87
C SER A 199 4.14 -6.91 13.28
N MET A 200 4.94 -5.92 13.70
CA MET A 200 4.90 -4.58 13.13
C MET A 200 5.39 -4.56 11.68
N ILE A 201 6.47 -5.29 11.38
CA ILE A 201 6.98 -5.43 10.01
C ILE A 201 5.92 -6.07 9.09
N HIS A 202 5.24 -7.13 9.53
CA HIS A 202 4.23 -7.81 8.72
C HIS A 202 3.03 -6.92 8.40
N SER A 203 2.50 -6.22 9.41
CA SER A 203 1.39 -5.28 9.19
C SER A 203 1.81 -4.20 8.20
N ASN A 204 2.94 -3.53 8.44
CA ASN A 204 3.36 -2.36 7.68
C ASN A 204 3.81 -2.71 6.26
N LEU A 205 4.41 -3.88 6.02
CA LEU A 205 4.77 -4.33 4.67
C LEU A 205 3.54 -4.53 3.77
N CYS A 206 2.46 -5.08 4.33
CA CYS A 206 1.19 -5.23 3.61
C CYS A 206 0.60 -3.87 3.23
N ASP A 207 0.64 -2.89 4.14
CA ASP A 207 0.14 -1.54 3.87
C ASP A 207 1.04 -0.78 2.88
N VAL A 208 2.36 -0.92 2.98
CA VAL A 208 3.30 -0.34 2.02
C VAL A 208 3.07 -0.92 0.63
N MET A 209 2.77 -2.21 0.52
CA MET A 209 2.43 -2.83 -0.77
C MET A 209 1.17 -2.21 -1.37
N PHE A 210 0.10 -2.11 -0.59
CA PHE A 210 -1.16 -1.50 -1.02
C PHE A 210 -0.97 -0.01 -1.40
N CYS A 211 -0.33 0.77 -0.53
CA CYS A 211 -0.07 2.18 -0.76
C CYS A 211 0.83 2.42 -1.98
N SER A 212 1.83 1.56 -2.21
CA SER A 212 2.68 1.63 -3.40
C SER A 212 1.91 1.39 -4.68
N TRP A 213 0.90 0.52 -4.69
CA TRP A 213 0.01 0.37 -5.85
C TRP A 213 -0.80 1.64 -6.15
N LEU A 214 -1.32 2.29 -5.11
CA LEU A 214 -2.06 3.55 -5.29
C LEU A 214 -1.15 4.68 -5.78
N ILE A 215 0.07 4.78 -5.26
CA ILE A 215 1.07 5.74 -5.74
C ILE A 215 1.35 5.49 -7.23
N PHE A 216 1.61 4.24 -7.60
CA PHE A 216 1.85 3.88 -8.99
C PHE A 216 0.68 4.28 -9.89
N ALA A 217 -0.55 3.90 -9.53
CA ALA A 217 -1.74 4.25 -10.30
C ALA A 217 -1.95 5.77 -10.40
N CYS A 218 -1.69 6.52 -9.32
CA CYS A 218 -1.80 7.98 -9.29
C CYS A 218 -0.81 8.64 -10.27
N GLU A 219 0.45 8.21 -10.30
CA GLU A 219 1.43 8.75 -11.24
C GLU A 219 1.11 8.35 -12.69
N GLN A 220 0.53 7.16 -12.92
CA GLN A 220 0.04 6.76 -14.24
C GLN A 220 -1.15 7.62 -14.70
N LEU A 221 -2.05 8.05 -13.80
CA LEU A 221 -3.09 9.03 -14.12
C LEU A 221 -2.49 10.41 -14.43
N GLN A 222 -1.44 10.83 -13.73
CA GLN A 222 -0.75 12.09 -14.02
C GLN A 222 -0.06 12.06 -15.39
N HIS A 223 0.56 10.94 -15.77
CA HIS A 223 1.05 10.73 -17.13
C HIS A 223 -0.07 10.94 -18.16
N LEU A 224 -1.23 10.31 -17.93
CA LEU A 224 -2.39 10.41 -18.82
C LEU A 224 -2.95 11.83 -18.94
N LYS A 225 -2.95 12.58 -17.85
CA LYS A 225 -3.32 14.00 -17.83
C LYS A 225 -2.28 14.85 -18.58
N GLY A 226 -1.00 14.55 -18.42
CA GLY A 226 0.10 15.25 -19.08
C GLY A 226 0.10 15.11 -20.60
N ILE A 227 -0.32 13.95 -21.14
CA ILE A 227 -0.40 13.71 -22.59
C ILE A 227 -1.68 14.27 -23.24
N MET A 228 -2.68 14.71 -22.46
CA MET A 228 -3.96 15.20 -22.99
C MET A 228 -3.80 16.49 -23.82
N LYS A 229 -2.96 17.42 -23.37
CA LYS A 229 -2.71 18.68 -24.10
C LYS A 229 -1.96 18.45 -25.43
N PRO A 230 -0.82 17.73 -25.47
CA PRO A 230 -0.16 17.37 -26.73
C PRO A 230 -1.06 16.58 -27.68
N LEU A 231 -1.90 15.68 -27.17
CA LEU A 231 -2.85 14.90 -27.98
C LEU A 231 -3.94 15.80 -28.59
N MET A 232 -4.44 16.77 -27.84
CA MET A 232 -5.41 17.76 -28.32
C MET A 232 -4.80 18.69 -29.37
N GLU A 233 -3.56 19.14 -29.17
CA GLU A 233 -2.82 19.97 -30.14
C GLU A 233 -2.53 19.19 -31.44
N LEU A 234 -2.21 17.89 -31.34
CA LEU A 234 -2.05 17.01 -32.50
C LEU A 234 -3.37 16.83 -33.27
N SER A 235 -4.50 16.74 -32.55
CA SER A 235 -5.83 16.70 -33.17
C SER A 235 -6.18 18.03 -33.83
N ALA A 236 -5.97 19.16 -33.14
CA ALA A 236 -6.33 20.50 -33.59
C ALA A 236 -5.46 21.01 -34.76
N SER A 237 -4.18 20.64 -34.82
CA SER A 237 -3.30 20.94 -35.96
C SER A 237 -3.69 20.16 -37.22
N LEU A 238 -4.22 18.95 -37.05
CA LEU A 238 -4.84 18.19 -38.14
C LEU A 238 -6.16 18.82 -38.60
N ASP A 239 -6.95 19.36 -37.67
CA ASP A 239 -8.20 20.05 -37.99
C ASP A 239 -7.98 21.42 -38.65
N THR A 240 -6.87 22.13 -38.36
CA THR A 240 -6.55 23.43 -38.97
C THR A 240 -5.91 23.33 -40.36
N TYR A 241 -5.26 22.21 -40.72
CA TYR A 241 -4.81 21.94 -42.11
C TYR A 241 -5.98 21.88 -43.11
N LYS A 242 -7.22 21.84 -42.62
CA LYS A 242 -8.48 21.93 -43.37
C LYS A 242 -8.81 23.35 -43.88
N ALA A 243 -8.18 24.40 -43.36
CA ALA A 243 -8.59 25.78 -43.61
C ALA A 243 -7.68 26.51 -44.61
N ASP A 244 -7.78 26.20 -45.91
CA ASP A 244 -7.73 27.27 -46.94
C ASP A 244 -8.26 26.94 -48.35
N TRP A 245 -9.05 25.89 -48.54
CA TRP A 245 -9.67 25.65 -49.86
C TRP A 245 -10.85 26.63 -50.15
N GLY A 246 -11.47 27.18 -49.12
CA GLY A 246 -12.59 28.13 -49.26
C GLY A 246 -12.18 29.53 -49.74
N ALA A 247 -10.90 29.90 -49.63
CA ALA A 247 -10.38 31.17 -50.12
C ALA A 247 -10.11 31.17 -51.63
N GLN A 248 -9.83 30.01 -52.23
CA GLN A 248 -9.62 29.87 -53.68
C GLN A 248 -10.93 29.86 -54.49
N PHE A 249 -12.09 29.61 -53.86
CA PHE A 249 -13.41 29.67 -54.51
C PHE A 249 -14.15 31.01 -54.32
N ARG A 250 -13.54 31.99 -53.66
CA ARG A 250 -14.08 33.35 -53.49
C ARG A 250 -13.32 34.38 -54.35
N ALA A 251 -13.00 34.05 -55.60
CA ALA A 251 -12.75 35.08 -56.60
C ALA A 251 -14.11 35.59 -57.12
N PRO A 252 -14.32 36.91 -57.24
CA PRO A 252 -15.62 37.46 -57.62
C PRO A 252 -15.96 37.05 -59.04
N SER A 253 -17.12 36.43 -59.19
CA SER A 253 -17.77 36.07 -60.43
C SER A 253 -17.84 37.26 -61.40
N THR A 254 -16.99 37.23 -62.42
CA THR A 254 -17.20 37.94 -63.68
C THR A 254 -17.28 36.90 -64.79
N LEU A 255 -18.40 37.00 -65.49
CA LEU A 255 -18.92 36.12 -66.53
C LEU A 255 -17.97 36.06 -67.74
N GLN A 256 -17.56 34.86 -68.18
CA GLN A 256 -17.14 34.67 -69.58
C GLN A 256 -17.35 33.22 -70.07
N SER A 257 -18.45 33.07 -70.82
CA SER A 257 -18.72 32.20 -71.97
C SER A 257 -18.51 30.68 -71.91
N PHE A 258 -19.64 29.97 -72.14
CA PHE A 258 -19.68 28.61 -72.68
C PHE A 258 -19.22 28.59 -74.15
N GLY A 259 -18.45 27.58 -74.54
CA GLY A 259 -18.26 27.14 -75.93
C GLY A 259 -16.86 26.65 -76.30
N GLY A 260 -16.73 25.37 -76.68
CA GLY A 260 -15.66 24.90 -77.58
C GLY A 260 -14.62 23.91 -77.02
N ASN A 261 -14.89 22.62 -77.25
CA ASN A 261 -13.98 21.58 -77.74
C ASN A 261 -12.49 21.59 -77.32
N GLY A 262 -12.03 20.53 -76.62
CA GLY A 262 -10.61 20.15 -76.62
C GLY A 262 -10.10 19.41 -75.37
N GLY A 263 -10.07 18.08 -75.45
CA GLY A 263 -8.91 17.26 -75.05
C GLY A 263 -8.43 17.22 -73.60
N GLY A 264 -8.57 16.04 -72.99
CA GLY A 264 -7.53 15.44 -72.14
C GLY A 264 -7.50 15.87 -70.67
N GLY A 265 -7.78 14.93 -69.76
CA GLY A 265 -7.56 15.21 -68.34
C GLY A 265 -8.19 14.19 -67.40
N ASN A 266 -7.59 13.01 -67.36
CA ASN A 266 -7.77 12.01 -66.32
C ASN A 266 -7.74 12.65 -64.92
N GLY A 267 -8.80 12.46 -64.13
CA GLY A 267 -8.90 13.02 -62.79
C GLY A 267 -10.01 12.36 -61.99
N LEU A 268 -10.06 11.03 -62.06
CA LEU A 268 -10.96 10.20 -61.26
C LEU A 268 -10.85 10.60 -59.78
N VAL A 269 -11.94 11.11 -59.25
CA VAL A 269 -12.24 11.24 -57.82
C VAL A 269 -12.08 9.86 -57.18
N ASN A 270 -10.94 9.59 -56.54
CA ASN A 270 -10.75 8.34 -55.81
C ASN A 270 -9.85 8.54 -54.60
N GLY A 271 -10.46 8.48 -53.40
CA GLY A 271 -9.73 8.40 -52.13
C GLY A 271 -9.76 9.62 -51.22
N ALA A 272 -10.63 10.60 -51.45
CA ALA A 272 -10.78 11.74 -50.56
C ALA A 272 -11.47 11.31 -49.25
N ASN A 273 -10.66 11.01 -48.24
CA ASN A 273 -11.10 10.91 -46.85
C ASN A 273 -11.90 12.17 -46.48
N PRO A 274 -13.11 12.08 -45.90
CA PRO A 274 -13.97 13.24 -45.63
C PRO A 274 -13.35 14.32 -44.73
N ASN A 275 -12.20 14.01 -44.10
CA ASN A 275 -11.51 14.91 -43.19
C ASN A 275 -10.28 15.61 -43.81
N GLY A 276 -9.87 15.32 -45.05
CA GLY A 276 -8.73 16.01 -45.69
C GLY A 276 -7.34 15.71 -45.08
N LEU A 277 -7.26 14.82 -44.08
CA LEU A 277 -6.02 14.33 -43.51
C LEU A 277 -5.34 13.33 -44.44
N THR A 278 -4.01 13.35 -44.48
CA THR A 278 -3.28 12.22 -45.05
C THR A 278 -3.59 10.96 -44.22
N LYS A 279 -3.74 9.80 -44.88
CA LYS A 279 -4.05 8.52 -44.21
C LYS A 279 -3.06 8.20 -43.08
N LYS A 280 -1.80 8.65 -43.18
CA LYS A 280 -0.76 8.48 -42.16
C LYS A 280 -1.01 9.32 -40.90
N GLN A 281 -1.42 10.58 -41.05
CA GLN A 281 -1.73 11.47 -39.93
C GLN A 281 -2.97 10.99 -39.16
N GLU A 282 -4.00 10.55 -39.88
CA GLU A 282 -5.20 10.00 -39.25
C GLU A 282 -4.89 8.70 -38.48
N MET A 283 -4.09 7.80 -39.06
CA MET A 283 -3.64 6.59 -38.35
C MET A 283 -2.83 6.92 -37.10
N MET A 284 -2.00 7.97 -37.12
CA MET A 284 -1.21 8.42 -35.96
C MET A 284 -2.07 8.96 -34.83
N VAL A 285 -3.10 9.78 -35.13
CA VAL A 285 -4.02 10.28 -34.09
C VAL A 285 -4.89 9.16 -33.55
N ARG A 286 -5.40 8.26 -34.40
CA ARG A 286 -6.17 7.10 -33.95
C ARG A 286 -5.33 6.18 -33.05
N SER A 287 -4.05 5.96 -33.35
CA SER A 287 -3.17 5.16 -32.48
C SER A 287 -2.87 5.86 -31.15
N ALA A 288 -2.69 7.19 -31.16
CA ALA A 288 -2.50 7.99 -29.95
C ALA A 288 -3.74 8.00 -29.04
N ILE A 289 -4.94 8.16 -29.61
CA ILE A 289 -6.21 8.07 -28.88
C ILE A 289 -6.41 6.65 -28.34
N LYS A 290 -6.16 5.62 -29.16
CA LYS A 290 -6.25 4.22 -28.73
C LYS A 290 -5.33 3.95 -27.54
N TYR A 291 -4.08 4.41 -27.60
CA TYR A 291 -3.15 4.33 -26.48
C TYR A 291 -3.71 4.99 -25.21
N TRP A 292 -4.21 6.22 -25.31
CA TRP A 292 -4.78 6.95 -24.18
C TRP A 292 -5.96 6.20 -23.56
N VAL A 293 -6.91 5.75 -24.37
CA VAL A 293 -8.11 5.03 -23.91
C VAL A 293 -7.75 3.69 -23.27
N GLU A 294 -6.86 2.91 -23.91
CA GLU A 294 -6.43 1.61 -23.37
C GLU A 294 -5.66 1.77 -22.07
N ARG A 295 -4.77 2.78 -21.97
CA ARG A 295 -4.10 3.08 -20.71
C ARG A 295 -5.05 3.59 -19.64
N HIS A 296 -6.04 4.42 -19.98
CA HIS A 296 -7.05 4.85 -19.01
C HIS A 296 -7.81 3.63 -18.46
N LYS A 297 -8.25 2.71 -19.32
CA LYS A 297 -8.91 1.45 -18.89
C LYS A 297 -8.00 0.60 -18.01
N HIS A 298 -6.72 0.48 -18.37
CA HIS A 298 -5.74 -0.28 -17.60
C HIS A 298 -5.47 0.33 -16.22
N VAL A 299 -5.53 1.66 -16.11
CA VAL A 299 -5.42 2.37 -14.83
C VAL A 299 -6.72 2.30 -14.02
N VAL A 300 -7.90 2.33 -14.66
CA VAL A 300 -9.20 2.12 -14.00
C VAL A 300 -9.32 0.72 -13.39
N LEU A 301 -8.41 -0.20 -13.73
CA LEU A 301 -8.21 -1.46 -13.01
C LEU A 301 -7.71 -1.28 -11.56
N VAL A 302 -7.59 -0.05 -11.06
CA VAL A 302 -7.56 0.24 -9.62
C VAL A 302 -8.74 -0.41 -8.87
N ALA A 303 -9.86 -0.68 -9.54
CA ALA A 303 -10.94 -1.49 -8.96
C ALA A 303 -10.44 -2.86 -8.43
N ALA A 304 -9.53 -3.52 -9.16
CA ALA A 304 -8.95 -4.80 -8.72
C ALA A 304 -8.03 -4.65 -7.50
N ILE A 305 -7.43 -3.47 -7.29
CA ILE A 305 -6.68 -3.16 -6.06
C ILE A 305 -7.65 -3.10 -4.87
N GLY A 306 -8.81 -2.46 -5.07
CA GLY A 306 -9.91 -2.43 -4.10
C GLY A 306 -10.43 -3.82 -3.76
N ASP A 307 -10.64 -4.68 -4.76
CA ASP A 307 -11.07 -6.07 -4.53
C ASP A 307 -10.01 -6.91 -3.81
N THR A 308 -8.72 -6.59 -4.02
CA THR A 308 -7.61 -7.34 -3.43
C THR A 308 -7.37 -6.97 -1.97
N TYR A 309 -7.45 -5.69 -1.58
CA TYR A 309 -7.10 -5.24 -0.22
C TYR A 309 -8.24 -4.53 0.54
N GLY A 310 -9.38 -4.27 -0.10
CA GLY A 310 -10.47 -3.47 0.48
C GLY A 310 -11.07 -4.09 1.75
N ALA A 311 -11.26 -5.40 1.78
CA ALA A 311 -11.75 -6.09 2.97
C ALA A 311 -10.73 -6.04 4.14
N ALA A 312 -9.43 -6.17 3.85
CA ALA A 312 -8.39 -6.00 4.86
C ALA A 312 -8.31 -4.56 5.37
N LEU A 313 -8.49 -3.58 4.48
CA LEU A 313 -8.54 -2.15 4.83
C LEU A 313 -9.74 -1.84 5.74
N LEU A 314 -10.90 -2.43 5.47
CA LEU A 314 -12.08 -2.28 6.33
C LEU A 314 -11.80 -2.81 7.74
N LEU A 315 -11.27 -4.04 7.84
CA LEU A 315 -10.90 -4.63 9.15
C LEU A 315 -9.85 -3.79 9.87
N HIS A 316 -8.89 -3.23 9.13
CA HIS A 316 -7.88 -2.32 9.65
C HIS A 316 -8.49 -1.07 10.27
N MET A 317 -9.37 -0.39 9.52
CA MET A 317 -10.06 0.82 9.97
C MET A 317 -10.96 0.53 11.16
N LEU A 318 -11.75 -0.54 11.12
CA LEU A 318 -12.64 -0.93 12.22
C LEU A 318 -11.86 -1.16 13.52
N THR A 319 -10.80 -1.96 13.46
CA THR A 319 -9.95 -2.27 14.63
C THR A 319 -9.27 -1.00 15.15
N SER A 320 -8.81 -0.12 14.24
CA SER A 320 -8.22 1.16 14.60
C SER A 320 -9.20 2.12 15.25
N THR A 321 -10.46 2.18 14.80
CA THR A 321 -11.50 3.01 15.42
C THR A 321 -11.76 2.58 16.86
N ILE A 322 -11.93 1.28 17.11
CA ILE A 322 -12.14 0.75 18.47
C ILE A 322 -10.91 1.06 19.34
N LYS A 323 -9.71 0.80 18.84
CA LYS A 323 -8.43 1.11 19.52
C LYS A 323 -8.33 2.60 19.90
N LEU A 324 -8.70 3.49 18.98
CA LEU A 324 -8.66 4.94 19.19
C LEU A 324 -9.61 5.39 20.32
N THR A 325 -10.80 4.81 20.41
CA THR A 325 -11.73 5.14 21.52
C THR A 325 -11.17 4.76 22.88
N LEU A 326 -10.49 3.61 22.99
CA LEU A 326 -9.84 3.17 24.22
C LEU A 326 -8.58 3.99 24.54
N LEU A 327 -7.82 4.38 23.51
CA LEU A 327 -6.67 5.28 23.67
C LEU A 327 -7.11 6.65 24.19
N ALA A 328 -8.23 7.19 23.69
CA ALA A 328 -8.79 8.44 24.18
C ALA A 328 -9.13 8.35 25.68
N TYR A 329 -9.70 7.22 26.13
CA TYR A 329 -9.94 6.97 27.55
C TYR A 329 -8.65 6.99 28.39
N HIS A 330 -7.58 6.31 27.94
CA HIS A 330 -6.29 6.32 28.64
C HIS A 330 -5.63 7.69 28.64
N ALA A 331 -5.80 8.47 27.57
CA ALA A 331 -5.28 9.84 27.49
C ALA A 331 -5.86 10.76 28.57
N THR A 332 -7.11 10.54 29.01
CA THR A 332 -7.73 11.34 30.09
C THR A 332 -7.08 11.15 31.46
N LYS A 333 -6.31 10.07 31.65
CA LYS A 333 -5.67 9.70 32.93
C LYS A 333 -4.22 10.15 33.02
N ILE A 334 -3.71 10.84 32.00
CA ILE A 334 -2.34 11.33 31.96
C ILE A 334 -2.25 12.59 32.82
N ASN A 335 -1.71 12.45 34.04
CA ASN A 335 -1.60 13.55 35.02
C ASN A 335 -0.30 14.36 34.89
N GLY A 336 0.57 14.04 33.93
CA GLY A 336 1.82 14.75 33.69
C GLY A 336 2.59 14.22 32.48
N VAL A 337 3.44 15.06 31.90
CA VAL A 337 4.37 14.66 30.84
C VAL A 337 5.67 14.24 31.49
N ASN A 338 5.91 12.93 31.56
CA ASN A 338 7.24 12.41 31.86
C ASN A 338 8.10 12.48 30.57
N VAL A 339 9.43 12.54 30.68
CA VAL A 339 10.36 12.51 29.52
C VAL A 339 10.06 11.32 28.59
N TYR A 340 9.52 10.23 29.14
CA TYR A 340 9.09 9.02 28.44
C TYR A 340 7.72 9.13 27.75
N ALA A 341 6.86 10.07 28.17
CA ALA A 341 5.60 10.38 27.49
C ALA A 341 5.85 11.04 26.13
N VAL A 342 6.98 11.74 25.94
CA VAL A 342 7.36 12.29 24.62
C VAL A 342 7.82 11.17 23.68
N LEU A 343 8.60 10.20 24.17
CA LEU A 343 9.02 9.04 23.39
C LEU A 343 7.81 8.15 23.04
N GLY A 344 6.94 7.90 24.03
CA GLY A 344 5.69 7.16 23.87
C GLY A 344 4.66 7.88 23.00
N ALA A 345 4.57 9.22 23.07
CA ALA A 345 3.70 10.02 22.20
C ALA A 345 4.21 10.01 20.76
N VAL A 346 5.52 10.15 20.52
CA VAL A 346 6.08 10.00 19.17
C VAL A 346 5.80 8.60 18.63
N VAL A 347 6.06 7.54 19.40
CA VAL A 347 5.77 6.16 18.99
C VAL A 347 4.28 5.92 18.74
N THR A 348 3.39 6.39 19.62
CA THR A 348 1.93 6.19 19.50
C THR A 348 1.33 7.03 18.37
N TYR A 349 1.77 8.28 18.18
CA TYR A 349 1.33 9.15 17.10
C TYR A 349 1.77 8.59 15.74
N PHE A 350 2.97 8.01 15.64
CA PHE A 350 3.44 7.31 14.44
C PHE A 350 2.80 5.91 14.26
N MET A 351 2.43 5.20 15.33
CA MET A 351 1.73 3.90 15.31
C MET A 351 0.21 3.99 15.01
N VAL A 352 -0.36 5.19 15.06
CA VAL A 352 -1.76 5.48 14.74
C VAL A 352 -1.92 6.02 13.31
N LEU A 353 -0.90 6.70 12.78
CA LEU A 353 -0.89 7.26 11.42
C LEU A 353 -0.41 6.28 10.34
N VAL A 354 0.27 5.20 10.72
CA VAL A 354 0.53 4.02 9.88
C VAL A 354 -0.55 2.99 10.17
#